data_AF-A0A1E1KVC7-F1
#
_entry.id   AF-A0A1E1KVC7-F1
#
_cell.length_a   1.000
_cell.length_b   1.000
_cell.length_c   1.000
_cell.angle_alpha   90.00
_cell.angle_beta   90.00
_cell.angle_gamma   90.00
#
_symmetry.space_group_name_H-M   'P 1'
#
loop_
_entity.id
_entity.type
_entity.pdbx_description
1 polymer ?
#
loop_
_entity_poly.entity_id
_entity_poly.type
_entity_poly.pdbx_seq_one_letter_code
_entity_poly.pdbx_strand_id
1 'polypeptide(L)'
;MPFPFVYVCDLLDKIEGICVRDVPLLRKDRVSRTKDSLISWFMTHRWRINAQDTDSSAVLMMLKPEKQTDREYGLEEHLEQVLARIFKMPTPMYEKMMRWKEEAHNHGDLGLRLCQILQEMKATPSSATASKISTEEIDQSLLRIAIFNDRSSLAVRSLMQPEEKHPDGIDVLENLYTQLQPREAKWLTRIILKDHGPATLPDSFPLPGNVSHLPSSIPATFSFPLEPPAPTRRIGTRVRKGIGSNNLAHPLPTPPTSSPLLPDTVEEVKKFPPRIRIGWDPRSSNLSASVIATAPSAPPSSSPLPATLPSMSEQHLPKLLSPTTSSPPIGPALNSIPAQLNAPRKRSALGQISSNIPSGSQSQQSQSRSQEKHCNPSSSIASIQHNAQARSQLRRAPPPPPTIFSTGKCLLTSHPKRCQFSSALLILSPNLLSNLYILKTLIPHHGAHYLTSLASLSHPSVPRRTKSGRRIKKFILVDITYPEQTLTFCKQAEKTVWALGWKSRNGNQERIPIFDWRVLESAAKVDRGMVLGFDFVGKHFQGTI
;
A
#
# COMPACT_ATOMS: atom_id res chain seq x y z
N MET A 1 -5.91 0.14 -8.59
CA MET A 1 -7.08 -0.44 -7.90
C MET A 1 -7.34 0.46 -6.71
N PRO A 2 -8.62 0.70 -6.34
CA PRO A 2 -8.98 1.62 -5.28
C PRO A 2 -8.15 1.43 -4.00
N PHE A 3 -7.85 2.53 -3.33
CA PHE A 3 -6.88 2.60 -2.24
C PHE A 3 -7.51 2.15 -0.91
N PRO A 4 -7.05 1.07 -0.26
CA PRO A 4 -7.68 0.53 0.94
C PRO A 4 -7.61 1.52 2.10
N PHE A 5 -8.73 1.76 2.75
CA PHE A 5 -8.80 2.67 3.89
C PHE A 5 -7.92 2.20 5.06
N VAL A 6 -7.75 0.88 5.21
CA VAL A 6 -6.88 0.26 6.22
C VAL A 6 -5.45 0.81 6.19
N TYR A 7 -4.90 1.12 5.01
CA TYR A 7 -3.54 1.68 4.90
C TYR A 7 -3.45 3.13 5.43
N VAL A 8 -4.52 3.92 5.31
CA VAL A 8 -4.59 5.25 5.93
C VAL A 8 -4.67 5.09 7.45
N CYS A 9 -5.51 4.16 7.93
CA CYS A 9 -5.60 3.83 9.35
C CYS A 9 -4.25 3.37 9.94
N ASP A 10 -3.50 2.54 9.22
CA ASP A 10 -2.16 2.07 9.63
C ASP A 10 -1.14 3.21 9.78
N LEU A 11 -1.26 4.28 8.97
CA LEU A 11 -0.43 5.49 9.12
C LEU A 11 -0.86 6.33 10.31
N LEU A 12 -2.17 6.58 10.43
CA LEU A 12 -2.73 7.44 11.48
C LEU A 12 -2.54 6.82 12.87
N ASP A 13 -2.73 5.50 13.04
CA ASP A 13 -2.38 4.75 14.26
C ASP A 13 -0.90 4.91 14.62
N LYS A 14 0.00 4.83 13.62
CA LYS A 14 1.44 4.95 13.84
C LYS A 14 1.85 6.36 14.29
N ILE A 15 1.15 7.39 13.81
CA ILE A 15 1.39 8.80 14.18
C ILE A 15 0.74 9.13 15.54
N GLU A 16 -0.46 8.63 15.81
CA GLU A 16 -1.07 8.65 17.15
C GLU A 16 -0.13 8.02 18.18
N GLY A 17 0.38 6.82 17.91
CA GLY A 17 1.35 6.11 18.75
C GLY A 17 2.74 6.75 18.84
N ILE A 18 2.99 7.87 18.15
CA ILE A 18 4.14 8.77 18.35
C ILE A 18 3.78 9.93 19.28
N CYS A 19 2.51 10.34 19.34
CA CYS A 19 2.01 11.44 20.16
C CYS A 19 1.54 11.00 21.56
N VAL A 20 0.76 9.91 21.69
CA VAL A 20 0.07 9.51 22.95
C VAL A 20 0.90 8.56 23.84
N ARG A 21 2.23 8.65 23.79
CA ARG A 21 3.11 7.70 24.50
C ARG A 21 3.25 8.05 25.98
N ASP A 22 3.17 7.04 26.85
CA ASP A 22 3.33 7.13 28.31
C ASP A 22 4.57 7.92 28.74
N VAL A 23 5.65 7.80 27.96
CA VAL A 23 6.85 8.65 28.05
C VAL A 23 6.85 9.62 26.86
N PRO A 24 6.55 10.92 27.07
CA PRO A 24 6.53 11.91 26.00
C PRO A 24 7.89 12.05 25.30
N LEU A 25 7.87 12.07 23.97
CA LEU A 25 9.06 12.34 23.17
C LEU A 25 9.36 13.85 23.14
N LEU A 26 10.65 14.19 23.11
CA LEU A 26 11.09 15.57 22.84
C LEU A 26 10.50 16.07 21.52
N ARG A 27 10.15 17.36 21.44
CA ARG A 27 9.48 17.95 20.26
C ARG A 27 10.23 17.69 18.95
N LYS A 28 11.57 17.68 18.98
CA LYS A 28 12.43 17.35 17.82
C LYS A 28 12.24 15.89 17.38
N ASP A 29 12.32 14.94 18.31
CA ASP A 29 12.17 13.51 18.04
C ASP A 29 10.77 13.16 17.55
N ARG A 30 9.74 13.80 18.13
CA ARG A 30 8.34 13.62 17.72
C ARG A 30 8.15 14.05 16.26
N VAL A 31 8.65 15.23 15.90
CA VAL A 31 8.62 15.73 14.50
C VAL A 31 9.40 14.81 13.55
N SER A 32 10.59 14.35 13.93
CA SER A 32 11.36 13.41 13.11
C SER A 32 10.60 12.11 12.89
N ARG A 33 10.14 11.43 13.96
CA ARG A 33 9.46 10.14 13.83
C ARG A 33 8.15 10.22 13.03
N THR A 34 7.41 11.33 13.13
CA THR A 34 6.23 11.58 12.29
C THR A 34 6.62 11.75 10.82
N LYS A 35 7.65 12.56 10.52
CA LYS A 35 8.23 12.71 9.17
C LYS A 35 8.70 11.37 8.60
N ASP A 36 9.47 10.61 9.36
CA ASP A 36 10.03 9.32 8.95
C ASP A 36 8.92 8.28 8.68
N SER A 37 7.84 8.35 9.47
CA SER A 37 6.65 7.52 9.27
C SER A 37 5.88 7.90 8.00
N LEU A 38 5.72 9.19 7.72
CA LEU A 38 5.11 9.69 6.48
C LEU A 38 5.93 9.30 5.25
N ILE A 39 7.25 9.57 5.25
CA ILE A 39 8.15 9.22 4.15
C ILE A 39 8.12 7.72 3.89
N SER A 40 8.24 6.90 4.94
CA SER A 40 8.18 5.44 4.83
C SER A 40 6.84 4.96 4.27
N TRP A 41 5.72 5.58 4.66
CA TRP A 41 4.39 5.19 4.19
C TRP A 41 4.16 5.61 2.74
N PHE A 42 4.47 6.86 2.38
CA PHE A 42 4.35 7.35 1.01
C PHE A 42 5.23 6.55 0.05
N MET A 43 6.44 6.14 0.46
CA MET A 43 7.28 5.25 -0.36
C MET A 43 6.70 3.85 -0.52
N THR A 44 6.21 3.24 0.57
CA THR A 44 5.62 1.88 0.53
C THR A 44 4.37 1.83 -0.36
N HIS A 45 3.59 2.90 -0.39
CA HIS A 45 2.31 2.97 -1.12
C HIS A 45 2.38 3.76 -2.44
N ARG A 46 3.55 4.32 -2.82
CA ARG A 46 3.74 5.21 -3.98
C ARG A 46 3.14 4.66 -5.27
N TRP A 47 3.41 3.38 -5.55
CA TRP A 47 2.93 2.68 -6.74
C TRP A 47 1.41 2.54 -6.80
N ARG A 48 0.72 2.56 -5.65
CA ARG A 48 -0.74 2.44 -5.56
C ARG A 48 -1.41 3.82 -5.54
N ILE A 49 -0.84 4.79 -4.83
CA ILE A 49 -1.29 6.19 -4.85
C ILE A 49 -1.20 6.77 -6.28
N ASN A 50 -0.14 6.41 -7.01
CA ASN A 50 0.09 6.85 -8.39
C ASN A 50 -0.57 5.93 -9.45
N ALA A 51 -1.40 4.97 -9.06
CA ALA A 51 -2.09 4.10 -10.03
C ALA A 51 -3.21 4.89 -10.73
N GLN A 52 -3.37 4.70 -12.05
CA GLN A 52 -4.35 5.42 -12.89
C GLN A 52 -5.81 5.22 -12.42
N ASP A 53 -6.09 4.13 -11.72
CA ASP A 53 -7.38 3.73 -11.16
C ASP A 53 -7.43 3.84 -9.62
N THR A 54 -6.70 4.82 -9.06
CA THR A 54 -6.76 5.27 -7.67
C THR A 54 -7.07 6.76 -7.62
N ASP A 55 -7.94 7.19 -6.71
CA ASP A 55 -8.15 8.64 -6.50
C ASP A 55 -7.22 9.19 -5.42
N SER A 56 -6.07 9.71 -5.85
CA SER A 56 -5.11 10.38 -4.96
C SER A 56 -5.69 11.60 -4.26
N SER A 57 -6.74 12.23 -4.80
CA SER A 57 -7.50 13.28 -4.12
C SER A 57 -8.18 12.74 -2.87
N ALA A 58 -8.92 11.62 -3.00
CA ALA A 58 -9.59 10.98 -1.87
C ALA A 58 -8.59 10.55 -0.78
N VAL A 59 -7.43 10.00 -1.16
CA VAL A 59 -6.36 9.65 -0.19
C VAL A 59 -5.85 10.90 0.55
N LEU A 60 -5.70 12.04 -0.12
CA LEU A 60 -5.29 13.30 0.51
C LEU A 60 -6.37 13.84 1.46
N MET A 61 -7.67 13.78 1.09
CA MET A 61 -8.75 14.22 1.98
C MET A 61 -8.83 13.39 3.26
N MET A 62 -8.62 12.06 3.17
CA MET A 62 -8.57 11.17 4.34
C MET A 62 -7.31 11.39 5.21
N LEU A 63 -6.28 12.08 4.71
CA LEU A 63 -5.10 12.49 5.48
C LEU A 63 -5.22 13.91 6.05
N LYS A 64 -6.03 14.78 5.42
CA LYS A 64 -6.18 16.19 5.80
C LYS A 64 -7.66 16.63 5.76
N PRO A 65 -8.54 16.00 6.57
CA PRO A 65 -9.96 16.33 6.55
C PRO A 65 -10.24 17.74 7.11
N GLU A 66 -9.33 18.32 7.89
CA GLU A 66 -9.44 19.71 8.37
C GLU A 66 -9.30 20.75 7.23
N LYS A 67 -8.76 20.34 6.08
CA LYS A 67 -8.70 21.17 4.86
C LYS A 67 -9.98 21.05 4.01
N GLN A 68 -10.90 20.16 4.36
CA GLN A 68 -12.15 19.89 3.63
C GLN A 68 -13.25 20.88 4.01
N THR A 69 -13.03 22.17 3.71
CA THR A 69 -13.97 23.27 4.01
C THR A 69 -15.14 23.37 3.01
N ASP A 70 -15.12 22.59 1.93
CA ASP A 70 -16.12 22.61 0.86
C ASP A 70 -17.38 21.76 1.16
N ARG A 71 -17.24 20.74 2.01
CA ARG A 71 -18.27 19.73 2.34
C ARG A 71 -18.62 19.77 3.82
N GLU A 72 -19.85 20.13 4.17
CA GLU A 72 -20.36 19.99 5.54
C GLU A 72 -21.25 18.75 5.61
N TYR A 73 -21.14 17.95 6.68
CA TYR A 73 -21.91 16.70 6.78
C TYR A 73 -23.20 16.89 7.56
N GLY A 74 -23.24 17.77 8.57
CA GLY A 74 -24.45 18.02 9.38
C GLY A 74 -24.71 16.91 10.40
N LEU A 75 -23.65 16.19 10.75
CA LEU A 75 -23.64 15.06 11.68
C LEU A 75 -23.00 15.46 13.02
N GLU A 76 -22.28 16.59 13.05
CA GLU A 76 -21.27 16.95 14.05
C GLU A 76 -21.87 17.15 15.46
N GLU A 77 -23.17 17.41 15.55
CA GLU A 77 -23.93 17.60 16.79
C GLU A 77 -24.64 16.33 17.29
N HIS A 78 -24.78 15.29 16.44
CA HIS A 78 -25.63 14.11 16.69
C HIS A 78 -24.93 12.77 16.36
N LEU A 79 -23.65 12.77 15.98
CA LEU A 79 -22.92 11.59 15.49
C LEU A 79 -22.90 10.45 16.52
N GLU A 80 -22.92 10.74 17.83
CA GLU A 80 -23.02 9.73 18.88
C GLU A 80 -24.32 8.93 18.81
N GLN A 81 -25.44 9.60 18.52
CA GLN A 81 -26.75 8.97 18.40
C GLN A 81 -26.84 8.11 17.12
N VAL A 82 -26.27 8.62 16.02
CA VAL A 82 -26.16 7.90 14.74
C VAL A 82 -25.31 6.63 14.92
N LEU A 83 -24.13 6.74 15.54
CA LEU A 83 -23.26 5.61 15.85
C LEU A 83 -23.95 4.59 16.78
N ALA A 84 -24.63 5.05 17.82
CA ALA A 84 -25.36 4.18 18.74
C ALA A 84 -26.48 3.40 18.03
N ARG A 85 -27.20 4.02 17.10
CA ARG A 85 -28.22 3.38 16.26
C ARG A 85 -27.61 2.36 15.30
N ILE A 86 -26.55 2.72 14.57
CA ILE A 86 -25.83 1.85 13.63
C ILE A 86 -25.35 0.57 14.32
N PHE A 87 -24.69 0.70 15.47
CA PHE A 87 -24.13 -0.43 16.21
C PHE A 87 -25.12 -1.10 17.18
N LYS A 88 -26.39 -0.65 17.21
CA LYS A 88 -27.47 -1.17 18.07
C LYS A 88 -27.02 -1.24 19.54
N MET A 89 -26.38 -0.15 19.97
CA MET A 89 -25.58 -0.05 21.18
C MET A 89 -26.49 -0.08 22.44
N PRO A 90 -26.27 -1.01 23.39
CA PRO A 90 -27.01 -1.04 24.64
C PRO A 90 -26.81 0.24 25.47
N THR A 91 -27.84 0.67 26.22
CA THR A 91 -27.80 1.88 27.06
C THR A 91 -26.52 2.07 27.88
N PRO A 92 -26.00 1.09 28.66
CA PRO A 92 -24.75 1.29 29.41
C PRO A 92 -23.51 1.45 28.53
N MET A 93 -23.50 0.90 27.31
CA MET A 93 -22.42 1.15 26.35
C MET A 93 -22.54 2.55 25.71
N TYR A 94 -23.77 3.02 25.46
CA TYR A 94 -24.02 4.37 24.97
C TYR A 94 -23.67 5.44 26.01
N GLU A 95 -24.08 5.26 27.27
CA GLU A 95 -23.67 6.10 28.41
C GLU A 95 -22.14 6.14 28.51
N LYS A 96 -21.48 4.96 28.54
CA LYS A 96 -20.03 4.85 28.57
C LYS A 96 -19.37 5.52 27.35
N MET A 97 -20.01 5.52 26.17
CA MET A 97 -19.55 6.26 25.00
C MET A 97 -19.64 7.77 25.21
N MET A 98 -20.79 8.29 25.65
CA MET A 98 -21.05 9.73 25.84
C MET A 98 -20.07 10.42 26.80
N ARG A 99 -19.48 9.67 27.75
CA ARG A 99 -18.42 10.15 28.65
C ARG A 99 -17.13 10.59 27.94
N TRP A 100 -16.99 10.40 26.62
CA TRP A 100 -15.90 11.00 25.83
C TRP A 100 -15.74 12.52 26.05
N LYS A 101 -16.85 13.21 26.34
CA LYS A 101 -16.88 14.66 26.62
C LYS A 101 -16.25 15.03 27.98
N GLU A 102 -16.24 14.11 28.94
CA GLU A 102 -15.55 14.26 30.23
C GLU A 102 -14.04 13.99 30.07
N GLU A 103 -13.70 12.99 29.25
CA GLU A 103 -12.33 12.51 29.03
C GLU A 103 -11.52 13.37 28.04
N ALA A 104 -12.12 14.43 27.49
CA ALA A 104 -11.57 15.31 26.45
C ALA A 104 -10.19 15.90 26.78
N HIS A 105 -9.91 16.18 28.05
CA HIS A 105 -8.61 16.70 28.49
C HIS A 105 -7.48 15.66 28.47
N ASN A 106 -7.81 14.36 28.49
CA ASN A 106 -6.86 13.24 28.54
C ASN A 106 -6.71 12.52 27.18
N HIS A 107 -6.84 13.26 26.08
CA HIS A 107 -6.89 12.74 24.70
C HIS A 107 -8.08 11.80 24.41
N GLY A 108 -9.15 11.87 25.20
CA GLY A 108 -10.41 11.18 24.90
C GLY A 108 -11.20 11.88 23.79
N ASP A 109 -11.51 11.17 22.71
CA ASP A 109 -12.43 11.64 21.67
C ASP A 109 -13.45 10.55 21.30
N LEU A 110 -14.52 10.95 20.60
CA LEU A 110 -15.60 10.04 20.19
C LEU A 110 -15.09 8.86 19.37
N GLY A 111 -14.10 9.05 18.48
CA GLY A 111 -13.55 7.97 17.67
C GLY A 111 -12.76 6.97 18.51
N LEU A 112 -11.90 7.46 19.42
CA LEU A 112 -11.17 6.61 20.36
C LEU A 112 -12.13 5.82 21.26
N ARG A 113 -13.18 6.48 21.77
CA ARG A 113 -14.15 5.84 22.65
C ARG A 113 -15.05 4.84 21.93
N LEU A 114 -15.48 5.14 20.70
CA LEU A 114 -16.16 4.18 19.83
C LEU A 114 -15.31 2.91 19.64
N CYS A 115 -14.00 3.06 19.39
CA CYS A 115 -13.08 1.93 19.26
C CYS A 115 -13.10 1.01 20.49
N GLN A 116 -13.05 1.59 21.69
CA GLN A 116 -13.09 0.85 22.96
C GLN A 116 -14.43 0.09 23.13
N ILE A 117 -15.55 0.77 22.90
CA ILE A 117 -16.90 0.18 23.02
C ILE A 117 -17.10 -0.95 22.01
N LEU A 118 -16.68 -0.77 20.76
CA LEU A 118 -16.80 -1.82 19.74
C LEU A 118 -15.92 -3.05 20.04
N GLN A 119 -14.74 -2.87 20.66
CA GLN A 119 -13.91 -3.98 21.14
C GLN A 119 -14.56 -4.72 22.31
N GLU A 120 -15.15 -4.00 23.26
CA GLU A 120 -15.87 -4.54 24.42
C GLU A 120 -17.14 -5.31 24.02
N MET A 121 -17.92 -4.76 23.09
CA MET A 121 -19.06 -5.42 22.43
C MET A 121 -18.63 -6.57 21.49
N LYS A 122 -17.32 -6.75 21.24
CA LYS A 122 -16.74 -7.71 20.28
C LYS A 122 -17.32 -7.55 18.87
N ALA A 123 -17.70 -6.33 18.52
CA ALA A 123 -18.20 -5.97 17.20
C ALA A 123 -17.12 -6.23 16.16
N THR A 124 -17.38 -7.19 15.28
CA THR A 124 -16.49 -7.58 14.20
C THR A 124 -17.27 -7.53 12.89
N PRO A 125 -16.74 -6.89 11.82
CA PRO A 125 -17.36 -6.95 10.52
C PRO A 125 -17.32 -8.41 10.01
N SER A 126 -18.26 -8.77 9.14
CA SER A 126 -18.28 -10.11 8.55
C SER A 126 -16.91 -10.46 7.96
N SER A 127 -16.45 -11.70 8.16
CA SER A 127 -15.14 -12.16 7.62
C SER A 127 -15.07 -12.10 6.09
N ALA A 128 -16.19 -11.84 5.40
CA ALA A 128 -16.26 -11.59 3.97
C ALA A 128 -16.10 -10.10 3.57
N THR A 129 -16.21 -9.13 4.49
CA THR A 129 -16.15 -7.68 4.22
C THR A 129 -14.95 -6.96 4.85
N ALA A 130 -14.39 -7.49 5.95
CA ALA A 130 -13.27 -6.91 6.69
C ALA A 130 -12.15 -6.33 5.79
N SER A 131 -11.84 -5.03 5.99
CA SER A 131 -10.79 -4.26 5.30
C SER A 131 -10.83 -4.29 3.76
N LYS A 132 -12.02 -4.48 3.16
CA LYS A 132 -12.21 -4.29 1.70
C LYS A 132 -12.41 -2.84 1.27
N ILE A 133 -12.98 -2.03 2.15
CA ILE A 133 -13.44 -0.66 1.84
C ILE A 133 -12.29 0.25 1.42
N SER A 134 -12.56 1.18 0.51
CA SER A 134 -11.55 2.08 -0.04
C SER A 134 -11.75 3.54 0.37
N THR A 135 -10.70 4.35 0.27
CA THR A 135 -10.77 5.80 0.49
C THR A 135 -11.69 6.47 -0.52
N GLU A 136 -11.77 5.95 -1.75
CA GLU A 136 -12.70 6.44 -2.77
C GLU A 136 -14.16 6.09 -2.46
N GLU A 137 -14.43 4.89 -1.93
CA GLU A 137 -15.78 4.48 -1.49
C GLU A 137 -16.28 5.35 -0.32
N ILE A 138 -15.39 5.65 0.63
CA ILE A 138 -15.68 6.55 1.76
C ILE A 138 -15.85 8.00 1.27
N ASP A 139 -14.90 8.53 0.48
CA ASP A 139 -14.96 9.91 -0.05
C ASP A 139 -16.25 10.16 -0.84
N GLN A 140 -16.65 9.22 -1.70
CA GLN A 140 -17.87 9.37 -2.50
C GLN A 140 -19.15 9.19 -1.69
N SER A 141 -19.16 8.34 -0.65
CA SER A 141 -20.28 8.23 0.31
C SER A 141 -20.43 9.49 1.16
N LEU A 142 -19.33 10.03 1.71
CA LEU A 142 -19.36 11.28 2.47
C LEU A 142 -19.69 12.49 1.58
N LEU A 143 -19.20 12.53 0.34
CA LEU A 143 -19.63 13.49 -0.68
C LEU A 143 -21.13 13.39 -0.95
N ARG A 144 -21.69 12.17 -1.00
CA ARG A 144 -23.13 11.95 -1.22
C ARG A 144 -23.99 12.53 -0.10
N ILE A 145 -23.53 12.48 1.15
CA ILE A 145 -24.18 13.17 2.27
C ILE A 145 -24.04 14.69 2.09
N ALA A 146 -22.82 15.18 1.87
CA ALA A 146 -22.54 16.61 1.76
C ALA A 146 -23.26 17.32 0.60
N ILE A 147 -23.55 16.63 -0.51
CA ILE A 147 -24.30 17.17 -1.67
C ILE A 147 -25.69 17.71 -1.27
N PHE A 148 -26.36 17.07 -0.31
CA PHE A 148 -27.70 17.45 0.13
C PHE A 148 -27.70 18.35 1.38
N ASN A 149 -26.54 18.61 1.98
CA ASN A 149 -26.44 19.52 3.11
C ASN A 149 -26.43 20.98 2.65
N ASP A 150 -27.35 21.80 3.17
CA ASP A 150 -27.45 23.21 2.81
C ASP A 150 -26.19 24.04 3.14
N ARG A 151 -25.44 23.63 4.17
CA ARG A 151 -24.19 24.30 4.62
C ARG A 151 -22.98 23.99 3.73
N SER A 152 -23.05 22.96 2.86
CA SER A 152 -21.99 22.67 1.90
C SER A 152 -21.88 23.74 0.82
N SER A 153 -20.67 23.90 0.27
CA SER A 153 -20.39 24.84 -0.82
C SER A 153 -21.29 24.60 -2.05
N LEU A 154 -21.55 25.67 -2.81
CA LEU A 154 -22.29 25.59 -4.08
C LEU A 154 -21.63 24.62 -5.07
N ALA A 155 -20.29 24.56 -5.08
CA ALA A 155 -19.54 23.60 -5.88
C ALA A 155 -19.90 22.15 -5.51
N VAL A 156 -19.96 21.80 -4.22
CA VAL A 156 -20.42 20.47 -3.77
C VAL A 156 -21.89 20.24 -4.14
N ARG A 157 -22.79 21.17 -3.80
CA ARG A 157 -24.23 21.04 -4.05
C ARG A 157 -24.59 20.86 -5.53
N SER A 158 -23.83 21.49 -6.44
CA SER A 158 -24.00 21.34 -7.89
C SER A 158 -23.80 19.90 -8.43
N LEU A 159 -23.20 19.01 -7.63
CA LEU A 159 -23.01 17.58 -7.96
C LEU A 159 -24.25 16.71 -7.70
N MET A 160 -25.34 17.30 -7.20
CA MET A 160 -26.67 16.68 -7.16
C MET A 160 -27.10 16.21 -8.56
N GLN A 161 -27.90 15.15 -8.61
CA GLN A 161 -28.54 14.67 -9.84
C GLN A 161 -30.05 14.92 -9.74
N PRO A 162 -30.74 15.36 -10.82
CA PRO A 162 -32.18 15.69 -10.76
C PRO A 162 -33.08 14.53 -10.30
N GLU A 163 -32.67 13.30 -10.58
CA GLU A 163 -33.42 12.06 -10.28
C GLU A 163 -33.08 11.46 -8.89
N GLU A 164 -32.09 12.02 -8.19
CA GLU A 164 -31.57 11.42 -6.96
C GLU A 164 -32.30 11.92 -5.72
N LYS A 165 -33.03 11.02 -5.07
CA LYS A 165 -33.60 11.25 -3.74
C LYS A 165 -32.49 11.53 -2.73
N HIS A 166 -32.75 12.45 -1.80
CA HIS A 166 -31.93 12.67 -0.61
C HIS A 166 -31.68 11.33 0.09
N PRO A 167 -30.42 10.91 0.31
CA PRO A 167 -30.13 9.66 1.02
C PRO A 167 -30.47 9.83 2.51
N ASP A 168 -30.88 8.76 3.19
CA ASP A 168 -30.74 8.75 4.66
C ASP A 168 -29.23 8.70 4.97
N GLY A 169 -28.73 9.70 5.71
CA GLY A 169 -27.34 9.75 6.13
C GLY A 169 -26.98 8.58 7.05
N ILE A 170 -27.95 8.06 7.81
CA ILE A 170 -27.78 6.90 8.69
C ILE A 170 -27.56 5.64 7.85
N ASP A 171 -28.36 5.40 6.81
CA ASP A 171 -28.20 4.24 5.91
C ASP A 171 -26.84 4.24 5.20
N VAL A 172 -26.41 5.41 4.71
CA VAL A 172 -25.10 5.57 4.06
C VAL A 172 -23.97 5.25 5.04
N LEU A 173 -24.06 5.73 6.29
CA LEU A 173 -23.07 5.47 7.31
C LEU A 173 -23.12 4.01 7.83
N GLU A 174 -24.29 3.40 7.98
CA GLU A 174 -24.43 1.98 8.37
C GLU A 174 -23.70 1.08 7.36
N ASN A 175 -23.87 1.33 6.06
CA ASN A 175 -23.17 0.60 5.00
C ASN A 175 -21.63 0.80 5.02
N LEU A 176 -21.12 1.94 5.51
CA LEU A 176 -19.68 2.11 5.73
C LEU A 176 -19.25 1.36 7.00
N TYR A 177 -19.81 1.73 8.16
CA TYR A 177 -19.37 1.27 9.49
C TYR A 177 -19.52 -0.24 9.72
N THR A 178 -20.53 -0.90 9.14
CA THR A 178 -20.70 -2.36 9.25
C THR A 178 -19.63 -3.18 8.51
N GLN A 179 -18.82 -2.55 7.66
CA GLN A 179 -17.67 -3.17 7.00
C GLN A 179 -16.34 -2.94 7.74
N LEU A 180 -16.32 -2.04 8.75
CA LEU A 180 -15.10 -1.60 9.44
C LEU A 180 -14.76 -2.46 10.66
N GLN A 181 -13.46 -2.66 10.88
CA GLN A 181 -12.93 -3.03 12.19
C GLN A 181 -13.06 -1.84 13.17
N PRO A 182 -13.09 -2.06 14.50
CA PRO A 182 -13.15 -0.98 15.51
C PRO A 182 -12.10 0.12 15.31
N ARG A 183 -10.88 -0.26 14.89
CA ARG A 183 -9.78 0.65 14.55
C ARG A 183 -10.06 1.52 13.33
N GLU A 184 -10.68 0.95 12.30
CA GLU A 184 -11.03 1.69 11.08
C GLU A 184 -12.22 2.62 11.37
N ALA A 185 -13.19 2.18 12.18
CA ALA A 185 -14.30 2.99 12.65
C ALA A 185 -13.84 4.24 13.41
N LYS A 186 -12.86 4.13 14.33
CA LYS A 186 -12.19 5.27 14.99
C LYS A 186 -11.79 6.37 14.00
N TRP A 187 -11.09 5.98 12.94
CA TRP A 187 -10.58 6.93 11.96
C TRP A 187 -11.67 7.50 11.07
N LEU A 188 -12.69 6.72 10.68
CA LEU A 188 -13.84 7.26 9.96
C LEU A 188 -14.60 8.30 10.80
N THR A 189 -14.81 8.04 12.10
CA THR A 189 -15.45 9.00 13.01
C THR A 189 -14.65 10.30 13.11
N ARG A 190 -13.33 10.20 13.28
CA ARG A 190 -12.40 11.35 13.30
C ARG A 190 -12.40 12.14 11.98
N ILE A 191 -12.44 11.45 10.83
CA ILE A 191 -12.54 12.08 9.50
C ILE A 191 -13.86 12.82 9.31
N ILE A 192 -14.99 12.25 9.75
CA ILE A 192 -16.31 12.92 9.70
C ILE A 192 -16.32 14.17 10.58
N LEU A 193 -15.72 14.11 11.77
CA LEU A 193 -15.56 15.27 12.66
C LEU A 193 -14.47 16.26 12.20
N LYS A 194 -13.76 15.97 11.10
CA LYS A 194 -12.61 16.72 10.57
C LYS A 194 -11.47 16.94 11.57
N ASP A 195 -11.34 16.06 12.57
CA ASP A 195 -10.33 16.13 13.61
C ASP A 195 -9.68 14.74 13.84
N HIS A 196 -8.38 14.64 13.58
CA HIS A 196 -7.58 13.44 13.85
C HIS A 196 -7.15 13.30 15.33
N GLY A 197 -7.56 14.22 16.19
CA GLY A 197 -7.23 14.25 17.61
C GLY A 197 -5.71 14.35 17.82
N PRO A 198 -5.08 13.42 18.53
CA PRO A 198 -3.65 13.48 18.82
C PRO A 198 -2.75 13.25 17.59
N ALA A 199 -3.26 12.74 16.46
CA ALA A 199 -2.46 12.41 15.27
C ALA A 199 -2.18 13.63 14.37
N THR A 200 -1.46 14.63 14.88
CA THR A 200 -1.13 15.85 14.13
C THR A 200 -0.19 15.58 12.95
N LEU A 201 -0.64 15.92 11.74
CA LEU A 201 0.14 15.83 10.50
C LEU A 201 0.76 17.19 10.12
N PRO A 202 2.09 17.26 9.87
CA PRO A 202 2.75 18.50 9.45
C PRO A 202 2.28 18.92 8.06
N ASP A 203 1.99 20.21 7.88
CA ASP A 203 1.56 20.76 6.58
C ASP A 203 2.68 20.70 5.52
N SER A 204 3.95 20.81 5.92
CA SER A 204 5.11 20.60 5.03
C SER A 204 6.37 20.11 5.76
N PHE A 205 7.30 19.48 5.02
CA PHE A 205 8.65 19.09 5.50
C PHE A 205 9.63 18.80 4.35
N PRO A 206 10.95 18.98 4.54
CA PRO A 206 11.95 18.69 3.51
C PRO A 206 12.12 17.17 3.28
N LEU A 207 12.08 16.76 2.01
CA LEU A 207 12.34 15.41 1.54
C LEU A 207 13.85 15.21 1.27
N PRO A 208 14.45 14.07 1.67
CA PRO A 208 15.82 13.75 1.28
C PRO A 208 15.90 13.34 -0.20
N GLY A 209 17.04 13.56 -0.86
CA GLY A 209 17.21 13.35 -2.31
C GLY A 209 16.89 11.93 -2.80
N ASN A 210 17.18 10.92 -1.98
CA ASN A 210 16.84 9.51 -2.26
C ASN A 210 15.32 9.22 -2.24
N VAL A 211 14.49 10.17 -1.82
CA VAL A 211 13.02 10.08 -1.76
C VAL A 211 12.36 11.01 -2.78
N SER A 212 12.99 12.13 -3.14
CA SER A 212 12.51 13.01 -4.22
C SER A 212 12.90 12.53 -5.62
N HIS A 213 13.93 11.68 -5.73
CA HIS A 213 14.65 11.35 -6.96
C HIS A 213 15.37 12.55 -7.61
N LEU A 214 15.51 13.67 -6.89
CA LEU A 214 16.30 14.82 -7.32
C LEU A 214 17.72 14.75 -6.72
N PRO A 215 18.73 15.34 -7.37
CA PRO A 215 20.06 15.52 -6.78
C PRO A 215 19.98 16.16 -5.38
N SER A 216 20.90 15.78 -4.49
CA SER A 216 20.94 16.30 -3.11
C SER A 216 21.18 17.81 -3.01
N SER A 217 21.66 18.45 -4.08
CA SER A 217 21.77 19.90 -4.25
C SER A 217 20.45 20.61 -4.56
N ILE A 218 19.39 19.88 -4.93
CA ILE A 218 18.06 20.44 -5.22
C ILE A 218 17.13 20.11 -4.04
N PRO A 219 16.83 21.07 -3.15
CA PRO A 219 15.97 20.83 -2.00
C PRO A 219 14.53 20.56 -2.46
N ALA A 220 14.01 19.38 -2.12
CA ALA A 220 12.63 19.02 -2.33
C ALA A 220 11.84 19.18 -1.02
N THR A 221 10.64 19.76 -1.09
CA THR A 221 9.74 19.89 0.06
C THR A 221 8.44 19.14 -0.24
N PHE A 222 8.03 18.28 0.68
CA PHE A 222 6.66 17.77 0.72
C PHE A 222 5.77 18.84 1.33
N SER A 223 4.62 19.08 0.73
CA SER A 223 3.57 19.95 1.28
C SER A 223 2.20 19.39 0.92
N PHE A 224 1.26 19.40 1.87
CA PHE A 224 -0.15 19.22 1.53
C PHE A 224 -0.66 20.45 0.75
N PRO A 225 -1.67 20.30 -0.13
CA PRO A 225 -2.35 21.44 -0.75
C PRO A 225 -2.91 22.41 0.30
N LEU A 226 -2.83 23.71 0.01
CA LEU A 226 -3.42 24.77 0.84
C LEU A 226 -4.95 24.85 0.66
N GLU A 227 -5.42 24.67 -0.58
CA GLU A 227 -6.83 24.63 -0.94
C GLU A 227 -7.31 23.18 -1.16
N PRO A 228 -8.57 22.85 -0.81
CA PRO A 228 -9.13 21.55 -1.13
C PRO A 228 -9.27 21.37 -2.66
N PRO A 229 -8.94 20.18 -3.19
CA PRO A 229 -9.15 19.86 -4.60
C PRO A 229 -10.63 19.91 -4.95
N ALA A 230 -10.96 20.51 -6.11
CA ALA A 230 -12.33 20.77 -6.54
C ALA A 230 -13.23 19.51 -6.41
N PRO A 231 -14.40 19.63 -5.75
CA PRO A 231 -15.24 18.49 -5.41
C PRO A 231 -15.63 17.73 -6.69
N THR A 232 -15.39 16.43 -6.68
CA THR A 232 -15.47 15.57 -7.87
C THR A 232 -16.27 14.33 -7.56
N ARG A 233 -17.37 14.14 -8.28
CA ARG A 233 -18.27 13.00 -8.14
C ARG A 233 -18.04 11.96 -9.24
N ARG A 234 -17.94 10.69 -8.88
CA ARG A 234 -17.70 9.55 -9.77
C ARG A 234 -18.91 8.62 -9.76
N ILE A 235 -19.44 8.32 -10.95
CA ILE A 235 -20.66 7.51 -11.12
C ILE A 235 -20.41 6.53 -12.28
N GLY A 236 -20.03 5.30 -11.94
CA GLY A 236 -19.50 4.34 -12.91
C GLY A 236 -18.28 4.91 -13.63
N THR A 237 -18.36 5.06 -14.96
CA THR A 237 -17.32 5.69 -15.78
C THR A 237 -17.43 7.21 -15.89
N ARG A 238 -18.53 7.82 -15.44
CA ARG A 238 -18.75 9.27 -15.52
C ARG A 238 -18.11 10.00 -14.35
N VAL A 239 -17.50 11.15 -14.62
CA VAL A 239 -16.92 12.04 -13.62
C VAL A 239 -17.53 13.44 -13.80
N ARG A 240 -18.13 14.00 -12.74
CA ARG A 240 -18.62 15.38 -12.69
C ARG A 240 -17.76 16.17 -11.70
N LYS A 241 -17.34 17.38 -12.08
CA LYS A 241 -16.72 18.34 -11.16
C LYS A 241 -17.77 19.35 -10.69
N GLY A 242 -17.62 19.84 -9.47
CA GLY A 242 -18.47 20.89 -8.93
C GLY A 242 -18.31 22.20 -9.69
N ILE A 243 -19.41 22.92 -9.88
CA ILE A 243 -19.46 24.23 -10.53
C ILE A 243 -19.88 25.24 -9.47
N GLY A 244 -18.96 26.11 -9.09
CA GLY A 244 -19.15 27.17 -8.10
C GLY A 244 -17.81 27.74 -7.68
N SER A 245 -17.80 28.98 -7.18
CA SER A 245 -16.63 29.50 -6.48
C SER A 245 -16.54 28.87 -5.10
N ASN A 246 -15.35 28.45 -4.68
CA ASN A 246 -15.11 27.97 -3.31
C ASN A 246 -15.19 29.09 -2.26
N ASN A 247 -15.28 30.36 -2.69
CA ASN A 247 -15.46 31.48 -1.79
C ASN A 247 -16.86 31.45 -1.17
N LEU A 248 -16.91 31.09 0.12
CA LEU A 248 -17.98 31.45 1.05
C LEU A 248 -18.00 32.97 1.26
N ALA A 249 -18.41 33.69 0.21
CA ALA A 249 -18.66 35.11 0.28
C ALA A 249 -19.91 35.36 1.13
N HIS A 250 -19.71 35.73 2.40
CA HIS A 250 -20.71 36.52 3.11
C HIS A 250 -20.86 37.85 2.36
N PRO A 251 -22.00 38.13 1.71
CA PRO A 251 -22.26 39.44 1.16
C PRO A 251 -22.72 40.32 2.32
N LEU A 252 -21.75 40.97 2.98
CA LEU A 252 -22.05 42.14 3.80
C LEU A 252 -22.47 43.27 2.84
N PRO A 253 -23.74 43.71 2.84
CA PRO A 253 -24.14 44.85 2.03
C PRO A 253 -23.50 46.09 2.64
N THR A 254 -22.60 46.74 1.90
CA THR A 254 -22.07 48.05 2.28
C THR A 254 -23.19 49.09 2.18
N PRO A 255 -23.61 49.74 3.28
CA PRO A 255 -24.63 50.78 3.22
C PRO A 255 -24.05 52.06 2.61
N PRO A 256 -24.81 52.82 1.80
CA PRO A 256 -24.40 54.15 1.37
C PRO A 256 -24.46 55.14 2.55
N THR A 257 -23.46 56.00 2.67
CA THR A 257 -23.36 57.00 3.75
C THR A 257 -24.41 58.11 3.57
N SER A 258 -25.38 58.22 4.47
CA SER A 258 -26.12 59.46 4.79
C SER A 258 -26.91 59.33 6.10
N SER A 259 -26.93 60.41 6.89
CA SER A 259 -27.66 60.57 8.16
C SER A 259 -28.30 61.98 8.17
N PRO A 260 -29.17 62.37 9.13
CA PRO A 260 -29.77 61.60 10.24
C PRO A 260 -31.32 61.74 10.33
N LEU A 261 -31.98 60.95 11.21
CA LEU A 261 -32.91 61.42 12.27
C LEU A 261 -33.49 60.24 13.09
N LEU A 262 -34.19 60.56 14.19
CA LEU A 262 -34.67 59.71 15.30
C LEU A 262 -36.22 59.52 15.25
N PRO A 263 -36.90 58.71 16.13
CA PRO A 263 -36.45 57.71 17.12
C PRO A 263 -37.22 56.34 17.06
N ASP A 264 -36.99 55.46 18.06
CA ASP A 264 -37.83 54.36 18.61
C ASP A 264 -38.40 53.25 17.67
N THR A 265 -38.28 51.95 17.98
CA THR A 265 -38.89 51.28 19.16
C THR A 265 -38.22 49.91 19.47
N VAL A 266 -38.47 49.38 20.67
CA VAL A 266 -37.94 48.14 21.29
C VAL A 266 -38.36 46.83 20.60
N GLU A 267 -37.43 45.86 20.47
CA GLU A 267 -37.69 44.46 20.85
C GLU A 267 -36.41 43.70 21.26
N GLU A 268 -36.55 42.70 22.15
CA GLU A 268 -35.44 42.08 22.90
C GLU A 268 -35.14 40.63 22.46
N VAL A 269 -34.04 40.42 21.72
CA VAL A 269 -33.57 39.08 21.34
C VAL A 269 -32.34 38.66 22.15
N LYS A 270 -32.49 37.58 22.93
CA LYS A 270 -31.46 37.05 23.84
C LYS A 270 -30.22 36.56 23.07
N LYS A 271 -29.08 37.23 23.29
CA LYS A 271 -27.78 36.84 22.75
C LYS A 271 -27.21 35.64 23.52
N PHE A 272 -26.96 34.53 22.83
CA PHE A 272 -26.11 33.45 23.36
C PHE A 272 -24.63 33.90 23.40
N PRO A 273 -23.83 33.44 24.37
CA PRO A 273 -22.43 33.83 24.49
C PRO A 273 -21.55 33.25 23.37
N PRO A 274 -20.54 33.99 22.87
CA PRO A 274 -19.63 33.50 21.84
C PRO A 274 -18.77 32.33 22.36
N ARG A 275 -18.69 31.25 21.57
CA ARG A 275 -17.95 30.04 21.94
C ARG A 275 -16.44 30.30 21.90
N ILE A 276 -15.78 30.23 23.06
CA ILE A 276 -14.33 30.44 23.17
C ILE A 276 -13.58 29.38 22.36
N ARG A 277 -12.97 29.78 21.24
CA ARG A 277 -11.91 29.00 20.59
C ARG A 277 -10.60 29.36 21.27
N ILE A 278 -9.98 28.40 21.96
CA ILE A 278 -8.63 28.56 22.52
C ILE A 278 -7.61 28.45 21.37
N GLY A 279 -7.45 29.55 20.64
CA GLY A 279 -6.41 29.68 19.62
C GLY A 279 -5.04 29.83 20.29
N TRP A 280 -4.13 28.88 20.06
CA TRP A 280 -2.72 29.07 20.38
C TRP A 280 -2.09 30.00 19.33
N ASP A 281 -1.93 31.27 19.67
CA ASP A 281 -1.27 32.27 18.83
C ASP A 281 0.26 32.06 18.81
N PRO A 282 0.90 31.87 17.64
CA PRO A 282 2.35 31.75 17.50
C PRO A 282 3.02 33.05 17.00
N ARG A 283 2.47 34.25 17.26
CA ARG A 283 3.00 35.54 16.75
C ARG A 283 3.22 36.65 17.79
N SER A 284 4.10 36.41 18.76
CA SER A 284 4.67 37.47 19.62
C SER A 284 6.20 37.59 19.46
N SER A 285 6.66 38.18 18.35
CA SER A 285 8.07 38.60 18.16
C SER A 285 8.20 39.62 17.03
N ASN A 286 7.90 40.89 17.32
CA ASN A 286 8.28 42.01 16.47
C ASN A 286 9.73 42.42 16.78
N LEU A 287 10.67 42.12 15.88
CA LEU A 287 11.96 42.82 15.82
C LEU A 287 12.31 43.11 14.36
N SER A 288 12.36 44.39 14.03
CA SER A 288 12.72 44.89 12.70
C SER A 288 14.24 44.91 12.53
N ALA A 289 14.76 44.30 11.47
CA ALA A 289 16.13 44.51 11.00
C ALA A 289 16.24 44.27 9.49
N SER A 290 16.52 45.33 8.73
CA SER A 290 16.97 45.20 7.35
C SER A 290 18.42 44.72 7.35
N VAL A 291 18.76 43.70 6.55
CA VAL A 291 20.14 43.24 6.39
C VAL A 291 20.54 43.28 4.91
N ILE A 292 21.65 43.97 4.66
CA ILE A 292 22.27 44.15 3.34
C ILE A 292 23.01 42.86 2.96
N ALA A 293 23.01 42.50 1.68
CA ALA A 293 23.77 41.35 1.20
C ALA A 293 25.28 41.66 1.17
N THR A 294 26.08 40.87 1.89
CA THR A 294 27.54 40.84 1.79
C THR A 294 28.02 39.41 1.56
N ALA A 295 28.95 39.23 0.61
CA ALA A 295 29.52 37.93 0.28
C ALA A 295 30.78 37.65 1.11
N PRO A 296 31.04 36.41 1.54
CA PRO A 296 32.31 36.03 2.16
C PRO A 296 33.46 36.00 1.13
N SER A 297 34.63 36.48 1.52
CA SER A 297 35.88 36.41 0.75
C SER A 297 36.63 35.09 0.94
N ALA A 298 37.64 34.85 0.10
CA ALA A 298 38.46 33.63 0.08
C ALA A 298 39.42 33.51 1.29
N PRO A 299 39.82 32.28 1.68
CA PRO A 299 40.74 32.05 2.80
C PRO A 299 42.22 32.25 2.42
N PRO A 300 43.06 32.76 3.35
CA PRO A 300 44.53 32.72 3.23
C PRO A 300 45.11 31.34 3.59
N SER A 301 46.38 31.11 3.26
CA SER A 301 47.09 29.82 3.33
C SER A 301 48.05 29.68 4.51
N SER A 302 48.54 28.44 4.75
CA SER A 302 49.85 28.09 5.40
C SER A 302 50.08 28.53 6.86
N SER A 303 50.80 27.85 7.76
CA SER A 303 51.56 26.59 7.86
C SER A 303 52.07 26.48 9.33
N PRO A 304 52.95 25.55 9.78
CA PRO A 304 53.19 24.13 9.43
C PRO A 304 53.04 23.19 10.67
N LEU A 305 53.49 21.93 10.54
CA LEU A 305 53.66 20.95 11.64
C LEU A 305 54.88 21.26 12.54
N PRO A 306 54.96 20.60 13.71
CA PRO A 306 56.14 19.78 14.01
C PRO A 306 55.78 18.32 14.28
N ALA A 307 56.77 17.42 14.19
CA ALA A 307 56.61 15.99 14.41
C ALA A 307 57.68 15.44 15.35
N THR A 308 57.30 14.51 16.23
CA THR A 308 58.26 13.68 16.98
C THR A 308 57.66 12.31 17.28
N LEU A 309 58.38 11.25 16.88
CA LEU A 309 58.21 9.90 17.43
C LEU A 309 59.08 9.78 18.70
N PRO A 310 58.81 8.78 19.56
CA PRO A 310 59.79 7.69 19.62
C PRO A 310 59.19 6.28 19.58
N SER A 311 60.09 5.32 19.39
CA SER A 311 59.83 3.88 19.18
C SER A 311 59.87 3.07 20.49
N MET A 312 59.49 1.79 20.41
CA MET A 312 59.57 0.75 21.47
C MET A 312 58.58 0.94 22.64
N SER A 313 58.18 -0.12 23.38
CA SER A 313 58.60 -1.53 23.35
C SER A 313 57.40 -2.50 23.47
N GLU A 314 57.65 -3.79 23.21
CA GLU A 314 56.74 -4.88 23.61
C GLU A 314 56.58 -4.95 25.13
N GLN A 315 55.39 -5.34 25.64
CA GLN A 315 55.25 -6.37 26.68
C GLN A 315 53.80 -6.70 27.10
N HIS A 316 53.65 -7.89 27.68
CA HIS A 316 52.58 -8.38 28.56
C HIS A 316 51.10 -8.39 28.12
N LEU A 317 50.70 -9.57 27.64
CA LEU A 317 49.33 -10.09 27.61
C LEU A 317 48.79 -10.41 29.04
N PRO A 318 47.57 -9.99 29.41
CA PRO A 318 46.84 -10.53 30.58
C PRO A 318 45.76 -11.54 30.17
N LYS A 319 45.71 -12.70 30.85
CA LYS A 319 44.56 -13.61 30.81
C LYS A 319 43.41 -13.03 31.63
N LEU A 320 42.19 -12.99 31.09
CA LEU A 320 40.97 -12.76 31.87
C LEU A 320 39.88 -13.82 31.59
N LEU A 321 39.89 -14.82 32.48
CA LEU A 321 38.76 -15.51 33.10
C LEU A 321 37.39 -15.49 32.39
N SER A 322 36.91 -16.68 32.02
CA SER A 322 35.51 -16.96 31.71
C SER A 322 34.65 -16.98 33.00
N PRO A 323 33.44 -16.39 33.01
CA PRO A 323 32.49 -16.56 34.10
C PRO A 323 31.69 -17.87 33.94
N THR A 324 31.87 -18.80 34.87
CA THR A 324 31.00 -19.98 35.02
C THR A 324 29.81 -19.59 35.90
N THR A 325 28.58 -19.80 35.45
CA THR A 325 27.37 -19.55 36.26
C THR A 325 26.61 -20.85 36.50
N SER A 326 26.40 -21.19 37.78
CA SER A 326 25.84 -22.46 38.23
C SER A 326 24.31 -22.45 38.35
N SER A 327 23.71 -23.65 38.30
CA SER A 327 22.29 -23.87 38.59
C SER A 327 22.12 -24.74 39.85
N PRO A 328 21.30 -24.31 40.84
CA PRO A 328 20.78 -25.12 41.94
C PRO A 328 19.28 -25.48 41.72
N PRO A 329 18.63 -26.35 42.55
CA PRO A 329 17.95 -27.51 41.97
C PRO A 329 16.45 -27.70 42.31
N ILE A 330 15.94 -28.90 42.00
CA ILE A 330 14.54 -29.35 42.01
C ILE A 330 14.04 -29.74 43.43
N GLY A 331 12.76 -29.51 43.72
CA GLY A 331 12.03 -30.09 44.88
C GLY A 331 10.48 -30.14 44.66
N PRO A 332 9.71 -31.11 45.20
CA PRO A 332 8.39 -31.47 44.62
C PRO A 332 7.16 -31.65 45.57
N ALA A 333 5.95 -31.46 45.03
CA ALA A 333 4.65 -32.06 45.41
C ALA A 333 3.63 -31.73 44.27
N LEU A 334 2.74 -32.57 43.71
CA LEU A 334 1.83 -33.68 44.12
C LEU A 334 0.35 -33.27 44.24
N ASN A 335 -0.54 -34.17 43.77
CA ASN A 335 -2.03 -34.16 43.67
C ASN A 335 -2.60 -33.89 42.25
N SER A 336 -2.93 -34.92 41.44
CA SER A 336 -4.14 -35.78 41.41
C SER A 336 -5.34 -35.12 40.67
N ILE A 337 -5.68 -35.52 39.41
CA ILE A 337 -6.55 -36.67 39.00
C ILE A 337 -8.05 -36.37 39.23
N PRO A 338 -9.01 -36.73 38.32
CA PRO A 338 -8.96 -37.73 37.24
C PRO A 338 -9.27 -37.22 35.81
N ALA A 339 -9.26 -38.15 34.84
CA ALA A 339 -9.60 -37.93 33.43
C ALA A 339 -11.01 -38.43 33.07
N GLN A 340 -11.50 -38.06 31.88
CA GLN A 340 -12.43 -38.86 31.10
C GLN A 340 -11.94 -39.02 29.66
N LEU A 341 -12.17 -40.21 29.08
CA LEU A 341 -11.78 -40.55 27.72
C LEU A 341 -12.89 -40.19 26.72
N ASN A 342 -12.52 -39.94 25.47
CA ASN A 342 -13.41 -40.12 24.33
C ASN A 342 -12.68 -40.84 23.19
N ALA A 343 -13.33 -41.86 22.62
CA ALA A 343 -12.70 -42.82 21.72
C ALA A 343 -12.89 -42.50 20.22
N PRO A 344 -11.97 -42.92 19.34
CA PRO A 344 -12.08 -42.67 17.90
C PRO A 344 -13.11 -43.58 17.23
N ARG A 345 -14.01 -43.01 16.40
CA ARG A 345 -14.93 -43.78 15.55
C ARG A 345 -14.18 -44.47 14.39
N LYS A 346 -14.30 -45.79 14.30
CA LYS A 346 -14.00 -46.60 13.09
C LYS A 346 -15.26 -46.76 12.21
N ARG A 347 -15.06 -47.39 11.04
CA ARG A 347 -15.99 -47.76 9.94
C ARG A 347 -15.97 -46.78 8.75
N SER A 348 -15.98 -47.23 7.50
CA SER A 348 -15.70 -48.58 6.94
C SER A 348 -15.34 -48.44 5.45
N ALA A 349 -14.72 -49.45 4.87
CA ALA A 349 -14.57 -49.59 3.41
C ALA A 349 -15.26 -50.88 2.94
N LEU A 350 -16.05 -50.81 1.86
CA LEU A 350 -16.30 -51.85 0.85
C LEU A 350 -17.35 -51.36 -0.16
N GLY A 351 -17.26 -51.84 -1.41
CA GLY A 351 -18.10 -51.42 -2.53
C GLY A 351 -17.38 -51.57 -3.88
N GLN A 352 -17.36 -52.79 -4.42
CA GLN A 352 -16.85 -53.11 -5.76
C GLN A 352 -18.00 -53.27 -6.76
N ILE A 353 -17.66 -53.60 -8.02
CA ILE A 353 -18.55 -54.11 -9.09
C ILE A 353 -19.36 -52.98 -9.78
N SER A 354 -19.50 -52.89 -11.12
CA SER A 354 -19.06 -53.78 -12.21
C SER A 354 -18.46 -53.05 -13.42
N SER A 355 -17.89 -53.83 -14.33
CA SER A 355 -17.54 -53.49 -15.71
C SER A 355 -18.75 -53.47 -16.66
N ASN A 356 -18.62 -52.80 -17.82
CA ASN A 356 -18.79 -53.44 -19.14
C ASN A 356 -18.24 -52.57 -20.28
N ILE A 357 -18.15 -53.17 -21.49
CA ILE A 357 -17.25 -52.73 -22.58
C ILE A 357 -18.04 -52.22 -23.82
N PRO A 358 -17.62 -52.28 -25.12
CA PRO A 358 -17.73 -51.11 -26.00
C PRO A 358 -18.75 -51.26 -27.14
N SER A 359 -18.94 -50.17 -27.90
CA SER A 359 -19.46 -50.18 -29.27
C SER A 359 -18.66 -49.22 -30.15
N GLY A 360 -18.54 -49.49 -31.45
CA GLY A 360 -17.84 -48.62 -32.40
C GLY A 360 -18.18 -48.90 -33.86
N SER A 361 -18.09 -47.84 -34.67
CA SER A 361 -18.23 -47.79 -36.14
C SER A 361 -17.63 -46.44 -36.57
N GLN A 362 -16.78 -46.25 -37.59
CA GLN A 362 -16.65 -46.82 -38.95
C GLN A 362 -17.76 -46.42 -39.95
N SER A 363 -17.56 -45.26 -40.57
CA SER A 363 -17.75 -44.94 -42.00
C SER A 363 -16.80 -43.75 -42.29
N GLN A 364 -16.02 -43.65 -43.38
CA GLN A 364 -16.31 -43.69 -44.83
C GLN A 364 -17.22 -42.55 -45.34
N GLN A 365 -17.07 -41.95 -46.53
CA GLN A 365 -15.92 -41.79 -47.46
C GLN A 365 -16.36 -40.92 -48.66
N SER A 366 -15.72 -39.77 -48.94
CA SER A 366 -15.81 -39.01 -50.21
C SER A 366 -14.80 -37.83 -50.18
N GLN A 367 -13.89 -37.53 -51.13
CA GLN A 367 -13.66 -37.74 -52.59
C GLN A 367 -14.18 -36.65 -53.56
N SER A 368 -13.23 -36.02 -54.29
CA SER A 368 -13.36 -35.16 -55.50
C SER A 368 -14.13 -33.82 -55.33
N ARG A 369 -13.93 -32.73 -56.11
CA ARG A 369 -13.18 -32.35 -57.35
C ARG A 369 -12.82 -30.83 -57.21
N SER A 370 -12.01 -30.08 -57.98
CA SER A 370 -11.20 -30.23 -59.21
C SER A 370 -9.72 -29.81 -58.90
N GLN A 371 -8.75 -29.29 -59.68
CA GLN A 371 -8.53 -28.63 -61.01
C GLN A 371 -9.07 -27.18 -61.16
N GLU A 372 -8.36 -26.20 -61.75
CA GLU A 372 -7.31 -26.24 -62.79
C GLU A 372 -6.04 -25.34 -62.61
N LYS A 373 -4.91 -25.86 -63.13
CA LYS A 373 -3.88 -25.29 -64.04
C LYS A 373 -3.57 -23.78 -64.10
N HIS A 374 -2.26 -23.44 -64.09
CA HIS A 374 -1.52 -22.98 -65.29
C HIS A 374 0.01 -23.12 -65.08
N CYS A 375 0.83 -22.91 -66.12
CA CYS A 375 2.25 -23.34 -66.17
C CYS A 375 3.29 -22.20 -66.32
N ASN A 376 4.49 -22.44 -65.76
CA ASN A 376 5.87 -22.27 -66.29
C ASN A 376 6.10 -21.46 -67.61
N PRO A 377 7.26 -20.77 -67.81
CA PRO A 377 8.60 -21.35 -67.54
C PRO A 377 9.82 -20.45 -67.15
N SER A 378 10.78 -21.11 -66.52
CA SER A 378 12.25 -21.11 -66.68
C SER A 378 13.08 -19.88 -67.14
N SER A 379 14.12 -19.58 -66.35
CA SER A 379 15.50 -19.34 -66.82
C SER A 379 16.54 -19.71 -65.73
N SER A 380 17.46 -20.63 -66.01
CA SER A 380 18.89 -20.40 -66.31
C SER A 380 19.77 -20.09 -65.07
N ILE A 381 20.37 -21.10 -64.43
CA ILE A 381 21.74 -21.64 -64.68
C ILE A 381 22.87 -20.71 -64.20
N ALA A 382 23.52 -21.11 -63.10
CA ALA A 382 24.95 -20.91 -62.84
C ALA A 382 25.41 -21.94 -61.78
N SER A 383 26.39 -22.78 -62.10
CA SER A 383 26.82 -23.90 -61.24
C SER A 383 28.32 -23.83 -60.95
N ILE A 384 28.70 -23.86 -59.67
CA ILE A 384 30.07 -24.16 -59.23
C ILE A 384 30.00 -25.21 -58.12
N GLN A 385 30.45 -26.42 -58.42
CA GLN A 385 30.83 -27.42 -57.41
C GLN A 385 32.34 -27.35 -57.24
N HIS A 386 32.85 -27.39 -56.00
CA HIS A 386 34.08 -28.12 -55.62
C HIS A 386 34.38 -27.95 -54.11
N ASN A 387 33.88 -28.88 -53.30
CA ASN A 387 34.73 -29.72 -52.44
C ASN A 387 33.88 -30.61 -51.53
N ALA A 388 34.13 -31.93 -51.59
CA ALA A 388 33.57 -32.90 -50.66
C ALA A 388 34.71 -33.76 -50.12
N GLN A 389 35.15 -33.49 -48.88
CA GLN A 389 36.08 -34.35 -48.16
C GLN A 389 35.65 -34.60 -46.72
N ALA A 390 35.86 -35.85 -46.30
CA ALA A 390 36.01 -36.34 -44.93
C ALA A 390 35.07 -35.81 -43.83
N ARG A 391 34.08 -36.65 -43.52
CA ARG A 391 33.37 -36.73 -42.23
C ARG A 391 34.25 -36.43 -41.01
N SER A 392 33.79 -35.56 -40.12
CA SER A 392 33.73 -35.90 -38.69
C SER A 392 32.38 -35.45 -38.11
N GLN A 393 31.55 -36.42 -37.71
CA GLN A 393 30.23 -36.12 -37.14
C GLN A 393 30.36 -35.82 -35.64
N LEU A 394 30.82 -34.62 -35.32
CA LEU A 394 30.52 -34.01 -34.02
C LEU A 394 29.00 -33.88 -33.90
N ARG A 395 28.37 -34.81 -33.15
CA ARG A 395 27.03 -34.63 -32.61
C ARG A 395 27.05 -33.36 -31.74
N ARG A 396 26.72 -32.21 -32.32
CA ARG A 396 26.41 -31.00 -31.56
C ARG A 396 25.34 -31.37 -30.55
N ALA A 397 25.68 -31.28 -29.27
CA ALA A 397 24.68 -31.44 -28.21
C ALA A 397 23.53 -30.45 -28.47
N PRO A 398 22.27 -30.82 -28.16
CA PRO A 398 21.17 -29.88 -28.26
C PRO A 398 21.51 -28.63 -27.42
N PRO A 399 21.20 -27.41 -27.91
CA PRO A 399 21.54 -26.19 -27.20
C PRO A 399 20.98 -26.24 -25.76
N PRO A 400 21.75 -25.78 -24.75
CA PRO A 400 21.33 -25.88 -23.36
C PRO A 400 19.98 -25.18 -23.17
N PRO A 401 19.07 -25.77 -22.37
CA PRO A 401 17.70 -25.27 -22.26
C PRO A 401 17.72 -23.81 -21.78
N PRO A 402 16.95 -22.89 -22.40
CA PRO A 402 16.96 -21.45 -22.07
C PRO A 402 16.23 -21.13 -20.74
N THR A 403 16.11 -22.11 -19.86
CA THR A 403 15.47 -22.09 -18.55
C THR A 403 16.31 -22.92 -17.60
N ILE A 404 16.77 -22.32 -16.50
CA ILE A 404 17.50 -23.07 -15.47
C ILE A 404 16.46 -23.58 -14.46
N PHE A 405 16.31 -24.91 -14.43
CA PHE A 405 15.28 -25.57 -13.63
C PHE A 405 15.79 -25.87 -12.23
N SER A 406 15.19 -25.22 -11.22
CA SER A 406 15.34 -25.60 -9.82
C SER A 406 14.45 -26.80 -9.44
N THR A 407 14.64 -27.31 -8.22
CA THR A 407 13.94 -28.48 -7.65
C THR A 407 12.42 -28.31 -7.54
N GLY A 408 11.93 -27.07 -7.56
CA GLY A 408 10.54 -26.69 -7.30
C GLY A 408 10.18 -26.61 -5.81
N LYS A 409 11.12 -26.93 -4.90
CA LYS A 409 10.93 -26.93 -3.44
C LYS A 409 11.81 -25.86 -2.79
N CYS A 410 11.20 -24.93 -2.05
CA CYS A 410 11.95 -24.06 -1.14
C CYS A 410 12.67 -24.92 -0.06
N LEU A 411 13.95 -24.60 0.19
CA LEU A 411 14.81 -25.24 1.17
C LEU A 411 14.74 -24.55 2.54
N LEU A 412 14.23 -23.32 2.60
CA LEU A 412 14.17 -22.51 3.83
C LEU A 412 12.92 -22.77 4.68
N THR A 413 11.89 -23.44 4.12
CA THR A 413 10.68 -23.79 4.86
C THR A 413 10.20 -25.21 4.57
N SER A 414 9.82 -25.94 5.61
CA SER A 414 9.19 -27.26 5.53
C SER A 414 7.80 -27.24 4.86
N HIS A 415 7.25 -26.05 4.63
CA HIS A 415 5.92 -25.85 4.04
C HIS A 415 6.04 -25.05 2.73
N PRO A 416 6.29 -25.70 1.56
CA PRO A 416 6.43 -25.03 0.27
C PRO A 416 5.15 -24.35 -0.26
N LYS A 417 4.06 -24.33 0.53
CA LYS A 417 2.86 -23.50 0.31
C LYS A 417 2.97 -22.10 0.96
N ARG A 418 3.89 -21.89 1.92
CA ARG A 418 4.12 -20.61 2.61
C ARG A 418 5.08 -19.70 1.85
N CYS A 419 6.23 -20.22 1.43
CA CYS A 419 7.19 -19.51 0.60
C CYS A 419 6.52 -18.99 -0.69
N GLN A 420 6.55 -17.68 -0.91
CA GLN A 420 5.84 -17.07 -2.03
C GLN A 420 6.45 -17.42 -3.40
N PHE A 421 7.77 -17.68 -3.43
CA PHE A 421 8.57 -17.94 -4.63
C PHE A 421 8.74 -19.44 -4.96
N SER A 422 8.27 -20.34 -4.10
CA SER A 422 8.36 -21.80 -4.33
C SER A 422 7.65 -22.21 -5.63
N SER A 423 8.36 -22.93 -6.51
CA SER A 423 7.89 -23.27 -7.87
C SER A 423 7.49 -22.05 -8.75
N ALA A 424 8.00 -20.85 -8.47
CA ALA A 424 7.79 -19.68 -9.33
C ALA A 424 8.74 -19.66 -10.55
N LEU A 425 8.44 -18.78 -11.51
CA LEU A 425 9.32 -18.41 -12.62
C LEU A 425 9.81 -16.97 -12.44
N LEU A 426 11.11 -16.79 -12.26
CA LEU A 426 11.78 -15.51 -12.09
C LEU A 426 12.38 -15.06 -13.43
N ILE A 427 12.01 -13.88 -13.90
CA ILE A 427 12.53 -13.26 -15.11
C ILE A 427 13.55 -12.21 -14.65
N LEU A 428 14.84 -12.47 -14.85
CA LEU A 428 15.92 -11.66 -14.30
C LEU A 428 16.35 -10.56 -15.27
N SER A 429 16.58 -9.34 -14.77
CA SER A 429 17.27 -8.31 -15.57
C SER A 429 18.74 -8.67 -15.81
N PRO A 430 19.37 -8.21 -16.91
CA PRO A 430 20.76 -8.54 -17.25
C PRO A 430 21.75 -8.25 -16.12
N ASN A 431 21.53 -7.19 -15.34
CA ASN A 431 22.42 -6.76 -14.27
C ASN A 431 22.47 -7.76 -13.10
N LEU A 432 21.41 -8.56 -12.89
CA LEU A 432 21.39 -9.61 -11.86
C LEU A 432 22.24 -10.82 -12.24
N LEU A 433 22.61 -10.99 -13.52
CA LEU A 433 23.32 -12.17 -14.00
C LEU A 433 24.77 -12.23 -13.50
N SER A 434 25.39 -11.07 -13.25
CA SER A 434 26.71 -10.95 -12.62
C SER A 434 26.70 -11.31 -11.13
N ASN A 435 25.53 -11.29 -10.47
CA ASN A 435 25.42 -11.52 -9.04
C ASN A 435 25.26 -13.02 -8.71
N LEU A 436 26.40 -13.70 -8.55
CA LEU A 436 26.45 -15.13 -8.26
C LEU A 436 25.74 -15.53 -6.95
N TYR A 437 25.59 -14.63 -5.97
CA TYR A 437 24.85 -14.91 -4.74
C TYR A 437 23.33 -14.98 -4.98
N ILE A 438 22.79 -14.16 -5.88
CA ILE A 438 21.38 -14.32 -6.32
C ILE A 438 21.19 -15.67 -7.03
N LEU A 439 22.06 -15.97 -8.00
CA LEU A 439 21.92 -17.15 -8.87
C LEU A 439 22.21 -18.48 -8.17
N LYS A 440 23.25 -18.56 -7.33
CA LYS A 440 23.70 -19.80 -6.68
C LYS A 440 23.11 -20.01 -5.28
N THR A 441 22.65 -18.94 -4.61
CA THR A 441 22.19 -19.02 -3.22
C THR A 441 20.71 -18.67 -3.10
N LEU A 442 20.29 -17.43 -3.41
CA LEU A 442 18.92 -16.98 -3.13
C LEU A 442 17.85 -17.69 -3.97
N ILE A 443 18.05 -17.82 -5.29
CA ILE A 443 17.07 -18.46 -6.18
C ILE A 443 16.95 -19.98 -5.90
N PRO A 444 18.06 -20.74 -5.72
CA PRO A 444 18.00 -22.14 -5.30
C PRO A 444 17.36 -22.34 -3.92
N HIS A 445 17.66 -21.48 -2.93
CA HIS A 445 17.01 -21.54 -1.61
C HIS A 445 15.48 -21.48 -1.69
N HIS A 446 14.92 -20.67 -2.60
CA HIS A 446 13.47 -20.56 -2.80
C HIS A 446 12.87 -21.66 -3.69
N GLY A 447 13.70 -22.52 -4.31
CA GLY A 447 13.21 -23.57 -5.21
C GLY A 447 12.57 -23.03 -6.50
N ALA A 448 12.93 -21.81 -6.92
CA ALA A 448 12.33 -21.12 -8.06
C ALA A 448 13.09 -21.39 -9.37
N HIS A 449 12.36 -21.48 -10.48
CA HIS A 449 12.93 -21.52 -11.83
C HIS A 449 13.31 -20.11 -12.28
N TYR A 450 14.31 -19.95 -13.15
CA TYR A 450 14.64 -18.62 -13.68
C TYR A 450 15.02 -18.59 -15.17
N LEU A 451 14.83 -17.40 -15.74
CA LEU A 451 15.18 -17.03 -17.12
C LEU A 451 16.15 -15.85 -17.10
N THR A 452 17.18 -15.94 -17.95
CA THR A 452 18.24 -14.93 -18.10
C THR A 452 18.08 -14.09 -19.38
N SER A 453 17.05 -14.37 -20.18
CA SER A 453 16.73 -13.64 -21.42
C SER A 453 15.21 -13.63 -21.64
N LEU A 454 14.70 -12.52 -22.20
CA LEU A 454 13.28 -12.36 -22.53
C LEU A 454 12.87 -13.22 -23.73
N ALA A 455 13.77 -13.46 -24.70
CA ALA A 455 13.49 -14.33 -25.84
C ALA A 455 13.09 -15.75 -25.39
N SER A 456 13.67 -16.22 -24.28
CA SER A 456 13.35 -17.51 -23.65
C SER A 456 11.87 -17.66 -23.31
N LEU A 457 11.12 -16.58 -23.02
CA LEU A 457 9.70 -16.62 -22.63
C LEU A 457 8.80 -17.31 -23.68
N SER A 458 9.22 -17.29 -24.95
CA SER A 458 8.56 -17.98 -26.06
C SER A 458 8.73 -19.50 -26.03
N HIS A 459 9.83 -19.99 -25.46
CA HIS A 459 10.34 -21.34 -25.70
C HIS A 459 9.44 -22.44 -25.09
N PRO A 460 9.21 -23.57 -25.79
CA PRO A 460 8.34 -24.64 -25.29
C PRO A 460 8.73 -25.24 -23.93
N SER A 461 10.02 -25.15 -23.55
CA SER A 461 10.49 -25.64 -22.25
C SER A 461 10.07 -24.77 -21.06
N VAL A 462 9.66 -23.52 -21.26
CA VAL A 462 9.32 -22.62 -20.14
C VAL A 462 8.13 -23.19 -19.38
N PRO A 463 8.27 -23.49 -18.07
CA PRO A 463 7.25 -24.22 -17.34
C PRO A 463 6.03 -23.33 -17.09
N ARG A 464 4.95 -23.58 -17.83
CA ARG A 464 3.68 -22.83 -17.73
C ARG A 464 2.80 -23.30 -16.55
N ARG A 465 3.00 -24.54 -16.11
CA ARG A 465 2.30 -25.19 -14.99
C ARG A 465 3.25 -25.95 -14.08
N THR A 466 2.91 -26.06 -12.81
CA THR A 466 3.62 -26.89 -11.81
C THR A 466 3.39 -28.37 -12.09
N LYS A 467 4.18 -29.24 -11.43
CA LYS A 467 3.92 -30.70 -11.40
C LYS A 467 2.52 -31.08 -10.86
N SER A 468 1.84 -30.15 -10.18
CA SER A 468 0.46 -30.28 -9.70
C SER A 468 -0.59 -29.61 -10.60
N GLY A 469 -0.25 -29.32 -11.87
CA GLY A 469 -1.15 -28.75 -12.88
C GLY A 469 -1.54 -27.28 -12.68
N ARG A 470 -1.19 -26.68 -11.54
CA ARG A 470 -1.46 -25.26 -11.22
C ARG A 470 -0.64 -24.34 -12.12
N ARG A 471 -1.17 -23.17 -12.49
CA ARG A 471 -0.40 -22.14 -13.21
C ARG A 471 0.80 -21.71 -12.37
N ILE A 472 1.97 -21.58 -12.98
CA ILE A 472 3.17 -21.08 -12.29
C ILE A 472 3.07 -19.57 -12.09
N LYS A 473 3.40 -19.11 -10.87
CA LYS A 473 3.54 -17.68 -10.55
C LYS A 473 4.73 -17.12 -11.32
N LYS A 474 4.63 -15.89 -11.83
CA LYS A 474 5.71 -15.19 -12.52
C LYS A 474 6.07 -13.92 -11.79
N PHE A 475 7.35 -13.60 -11.78
CA PHE A 475 7.89 -12.38 -11.18
C PHE A 475 9.01 -11.86 -12.08
N ILE A 476 9.11 -10.54 -12.25
CA ILE A 476 10.30 -9.90 -12.80
C ILE A 476 11.16 -9.43 -11.63
N LEU A 477 12.46 -9.74 -11.66
CA LEU A 477 13.44 -9.24 -10.70
C LEU A 477 14.40 -8.26 -11.38
N VAL A 478 14.60 -7.12 -10.74
CA VAL A 478 15.48 -6.02 -11.19
C VAL A 478 16.45 -5.61 -10.06
N ASP A 479 17.38 -4.71 -10.35
CA ASP A 479 18.14 -4.00 -9.30
C ASP A 479 17.93 -2.50 -9.47
N ILE A 480 17.27 -1.88 -8.50
CA ILE A 480 16.93 -0.45 -8.52
C ILE A 480 18.15 0.47 -8.45
N THR A 481 19.35 -0.05 -8.15
CA THR A 481 20.61 0.70 -8.24
C THR A 481 21.00 1.05 -9.69
N TYR A 482 20.36 0.41 -10.67
CA TYR A 482 20.57 0.66 -12.11
C TYR A 482 19.23 1.04 -12.78
N PRO A 483 18.72 2.28 -12.56
CA PRO A 483 17.36 2.66 -12.94
C PRO A 483 17.14 2.68 -14.46
N GLU A 484 18.07 3.20 -15.25
CA GLU A 484 17.93 3.29 -16.72
C GLU A 484 17.91 1.91 -17.39
N GLN A 485 18.80 1.01 -16.96
CA GLN A 485 18.88 -0.37 -17.44
C GLN A 485 17.63 -1.14 -17.01
N THR A 486 17.15 -0.93 -15.78
CA THR A 486 15.90 -1.49 -15.26
C THR A 486 14.69 -1.02 -16.07
N LEU A 487 14.56 0.28 -16.33
CA LEU A 487 13.45 0.87 -17.08
C LEU A 487 13.44 0.40 -18.54
N THR A 488 14.61 0.32 -19.18
CA THR A 488 14.78 -0.22 -20.53
C THR A 488 14.40 -1.70 -20.59
N PHE A 489 14.85 -2.50 -19.62
CA PHE A 489 14.52 -3.93 -19.52
C PHE A 489 13.02 -4.15 -19.27
N CYS A 490 12.38 -3.36 -18.40
CA CYS A 490 10.94 -3.45 -18.14
C CYS A 490 10.11 -3.17 -19.41
N LYS A 491 10.45 -2.12 -20.18
CA LYS A 491 9.81 -1.83 -21.49
C LYS A 491 9.97 -2.98 -22.50
N GLN A 492 11.15 -3.62 -22.53
CA GLN A 492 11.38 -4.81 -23.37
C GLN A 492 10.56 -6.02 -22.89
N ALA A 493 10.45 -6.23 -21.57
CA ALA A 493 9.67 -7.31 -20.97
C ALA A 493 8.17 -7.13 -21.24
N GLU A 494 7.64 -5.93 -21.07
CA GLU A 494 6.26 -5.52 -21.40
C GLU A 494 5.93 -5.86 -22.86
N LYS A 495 6.72 -5.35 -23.81
CA LYS A 495 6.55 -5.62 -25.25
C LYS A 495 6.61 -7.11 -25.56
N THR A 496 7.47 -7.87 -24.88
CA THR A 496 7.61 -9.32 -25.10
C THR A 496 6.41 -10.10 -24.55
N VAL A 497 5.95 -9.79 -23.34
CA VAL A 497 4.80 -10.47 -22.70
C VAL A 497 3.49 -10.14 -23.43
N TRP A 498 3.34 -8.91 -23.92
CA TRP A 498 2.25 -8.49 -24.79
C TRP A 498 2.25 -9.30 -26.11
N ALA A 499 3.38 -9.36 -26.81
CA ALA A 499 3.52 -10.09 -28.07
C ALA A 499 3.27 -11.61 -27.92
N LEU A 500 3.57 -12.18 -26.74
CA LEU A 500 3.28 -13.59 -26.42
C LEU A 500 1.80 -13.86 -26.09
N GLY A 501 0.95 -12.83 -26.02
CA GLY A 501 -0.49 -12.98 -25.80
C GLY A 501 -0.85 -13.66 -24.48
N TRP A 502 -0.03 -13.49 -23.43
CA TRP A 502 -0.21 -14.20 -22.17
C TRP A 502 -1.49 -13.76 -21.45
N LYS A 503 -2.50 -14.63 -21.46
CA LYS A 503 -3.81 -14.44 -20.79
C LYS A 503 -3.84 -15.16 -19.45
N SER A 504 -4.31 -14.47 -18.41
CA SER A 504 -4.62 -14.96 -17.06
C SER A 504 -5.66 -16.11 -17.06
N ARG A 505 -6.07 -16.60 -15.87
CA ARG A 505 -7.16 -17.60 -15.78
C ARG A 505 -8.48 -17.08 -16.34
N ASN A 506 -8.70 -15.76 -16.31
CA ASN A 506 -9.98 -15.12 -16.61
C ASN A 506 -10.03 -14.54 -18.04
N GLY A 507 -9.12 -14.95 -18.94
CA GLY A 507 -9.03 -14.42 -20.31
C GLY A 507 -8.35 -13.05 -20.43
N ASN A 508 -8.45 -12.20 -19.41
CA ASN A 508 -7.71 -10.93 -19.29
C ASN A 508 -6.18 -11.15 -19.41
N GLN A 509 -5.41 -10.15 -19.84
CA GLN A 509 -3.94 -10.21 -19.89
C GLN A 509 -3.33 -10.57 -18.51
N GLU A 510 -2.23 -11.32 -18.52
CA GLU A 510 -1.50 -11.74 -17.32
C GLU A 510 -0.52 -10.66 -16.88
N ARG A 511 -0.93 -9.86 -15.90
CA ARG A 511 -0.04 -8.89 -15.25
C ARG A 511 1.08 -9.60 -14.47
N ILE A 512 2.32 -9.16 -14.64
CA ILE A 512 3.51 -9.72 -13.98
C ILE A 512 4.12 -8.66 -13.06
N PRO A 513 4.17 -8.89 -11.74
CA PRO A 513 4.75 -7.95 -10.80
C PRO A 513 6.29 -7.91 -10.90
N ILE A 514 6.81 -6.69 -10.78
CA ILE A 514 8.23 -6.35 -10.80
C ILE A 514 8.68 -6.10 -9.36
N PHE A 515 9.78 -6.70 -8.95
CA PHE A 515 10.39 -6.51 -7.64
C PHE A 515 11.88 -6.22 -7.76
N ASP A 516 12.40 -5.42 -6.83
CA ASP A 516 13.83 -5.42 -6.54
C ASP A 516 14.25 -6.78 -5.98
N TRP A 517 15.41 -7.30 -6.40
CA TRP A 517 15.87 -8.65 -6.05
C TRP A 517 15.99 -8.89 -4.53
N ARG A 518 16.16 -7.83 -3.71
CA ARG A 518 16.25 -7.89 -2.24
C ARG A 518 14.94 -8.38 -1.58
N VAL A 519 13.85 -8.51 -2.36
CA VAL A 519 12.65 -9.27 -1.98
C VAL A 519 12.97 -10.73 -1.64
N LEU A 520 13.93 -11.36 -2.34
CA LEU A 520 14.32 -12.75 -2.09
C LEU A 520 15.04 -12.91 -0.73
N GLU A 521 15.82 -11.92 -0.31
CA GLU A 521 16.47 -11.91 1.01
C GLU A 521 15.44 -11.71 2.13
N SER A 522 14.46 -10.84 1.90
CA SER A 522 13.40 -10.55 2.87
C SER A 522 12.49 -11.76 3.03
N ALA A 523 12.12 -12.42 1.93
CA ALA A 523 11.45 -13.72 1.96
C ALA A 523 12.31 -14.81 2.64
N ALA A 524 13.62 -14.85 2.39
CA ALA A 524 14.51 -15.82 3.02
C ALA A 524 14.59 -15.65 4.55
N LYS A 525 14.48 -14.42 5.06
CA LYS A 525 14.37 -14.15 6.50
C LYS A 525 13.04 -14.63 7.06
N VAL A 526 11.93 -14.38 6.36
CA VAL A 526 10.57 -14.80 6.79
C VAL A 526 10.36 -16.31 6.71
N ASP A 527 10.85 -16.99 5.66
CA ASP A 527 10.78 -18.45 5.55
C ASP A 527 11.59 -19.15 6.66
N ARG A 528 12.67 -18.52 7.14
CA ARG A 528 13.44 -18.91 8.35
C ARG A 528 12.77 -18.54 9.68
N GLY A 529 11.56 -17.99 9.65
CA GLY A 529 10.78 -17.64 10.86
C GLY A 529 11.06 -16.26 11.47
N MET A 530 11.85 -15.39 10.82
CA MET A 530 12.02 -14.01 11.30
C MET A 530 10.76 -13.19 11.03
N VAL A 531 10.23 -12.54 12.07
CA VAL A 531 9.13 -11.58 11.91
C VAL A 531 9.69 -10.29 11.27
N LEU A 532 9.38 -10.09 9.99
CA LEU A 532 9.51 -8.78 9.34
C LEU A 532 8.19 -8.00 9.46
N GLY A 533 8.25 -6.70 9.19
CA GLY A 533 7.05 -5.84 9.15
C GLY A 533 6.00 -6.31 8.15
N PHE A 534 4.75 -5.88 8.36
CA PHE A 534 3.54 -6.47 7.81
C PHE A 534 3.49 -6.60 6.27
N ASP A 535 4.22 -5.74 5.54
CA ASP A 535 4.41 -5.88 4.09
C ASP A 535 5.89 -5.77 3.66
N PHE A 536 6.66 -6.83 3.95
CA PHE A 536 8.03 -6.97 3.45
C PHE A 536 8.11 -7.15 1.92
N VAL A 537 6.99 -7.44 1.24
CA VAL A 537 6.94 -7.71 -0.20
C VAL A 537 6.75 -6.40 -0.97
N GLY A 538 5.74 -5.62 -0.60
CA GLY A 538 5.47 -4.29 -1.15
C GLY A 538 6.63 -3.31 -0.96
N LYS A 539 7.42 -3.44 0.11
CA LYS A 539 8.68 -2.67 0.28
C LYS A 539 9.62 -2.75 -0.93
N HIS A 540 9.64 -3.88 -1.65
CA HIS A 540 10.51 -4.09 -2.81
C HIS A 540 9.76 -4.01 -4.14
N PHE A 541 8.45 -3.77 -4.14
CA PHE A 541 7.62 -3.75 -5.34
C PHE A 541 7.90 -2.51 -6.19
N GLN A 542 8.13 -2.71 -7.49
CA GLN A 542 8.47 -1.66 -8.45
C GLN A 542 7.36 -1.39 -9.48
N GLY A 543 6.34 -2.25 -9.57
CA GLY A 543 5.22 -2.10 -10.51
C GLY A 543 4.71 -3.43 -11.07
N THR A 544 3.93 -3.35 -12.13
CA THR A 544 3.52 -4.50 -12.96
C THR A 544 3.64 -4.14 -14.44
N ILE A 545 4.08 -5.09 -15.26
CA ILE A 545 3.62 -5.18 -16.65
C ILE A 545 2.35 -6.05 -16.74
#